data_AF-A0A954SNH6-F1
#
_entry.id   AF-A0A954SNH6-F1
#
_cell.length_a   1.000
_cell.length_b   1.000
_cell.length_c   1.000
_cell.angle_alpha   90.00
_cell.angle_beta   90.00
_cell.angle_gamma   90.00
#
_symmetry.space_group_name_H-M   'P 1'
#
loop_
_entity.id
_entity.type
_entity.pdbx_description
1 polymer ?
#
loop_
_entity_poly.entity_id
_entity_poly.type
_entity_poly.pdbx_seq_one_letter_code
_entity_poly.pdbx_strand_id
1 'polypeptide(L)'
;MLLRRRLVWQFLKVLGLSMVLSTLGAVLLVAAIAGFPPQSPAAWTGLLLLSGLATLIVSSILASRLVSPILEDLTNSFQKVSTGDYSAELKSASHERAQEVGIEFDRMTELLGRRASLLSDDRNRLRTVIDSMFEGVIAVDPSQQVLLVNAAACRLFNIRETTSVGRPLWELIRNTRVQ
;
A
#
# COMPACT_ATOMS: atom_id res chain seq x y z
N MET A 1 9.16 16.74 -14.10
CA MET A 1 7.97 16.18 -13.41
C MET A 1 7.02 17.21 -12.79
N LEU A 2 7.50 18.21 -12.02
CA LEU A 2 6.62 19.21 -11.38
C LEU A 2 5.79 20.07 -12.34
N LEU A 3 6.27 20.32 -13.57
CA LEU A 3 5.50 21.03 -14.60
C LEU A 3 4.23 20.27 -15.04
N ARG A 4 4.28 18.93 -15.11
CA ARG A 4 3.17 18.10 -15.62
C ARG A 4 2.02 18.02 -14.61
N ARG A 5 2.33 18.00 -13.30
CA ARG A 5 1.36 18.12 -12.20
C ARG A 5 0.68 19.49 -12.17
N ARG A 6 1.44 20.57 -12.44
CA ARG A 6 0.88 21.92 -12.56
C ARG A 6 -0.04 22.04 -13.78
N LEU A 7 0.32 21.40 -14.89
CA LEU A 7 -0.48 21.31 -16.11
C LEU A 7 -1.78 20.55 -15.90
N VAL A 8 -1.80 19.40 -15.20
CA VAL A 8 -3.05 18.66 -14.95
C VAL A 8 -4.03 19.46 -14.09
N TRP A 9 -3.55 20.12 -13.04
CA TRP A 9 -4.39 21.01 -12.23
C TRP A 9 -4.83 22.26 -13.01
N GLN A 10 -4.01 22.78 -13.92
CA GLN A 10 -4.41 23.84 -14.86
C GLN A 10 -5.47 23.34 -15.84
N PHE A 11 -5.32 22.15 -16.41
CA PHE A 11 -6.29 21.54 -17.33
C PHE A 11 -7.62 21.28 -16.63
N LEU A 12 -7.62 20.75 -15.40
CA LEU A 12 -8.84 20.52 -14.64
C LEU A 12 -9.56 21.84 -14.32
N LYS A 13 -8.81 22.88 -13.96
CA LYS A 13 -9.34 24.24 -13.74
C LYS A 13 -9.88 24.84 -15.03
N VAL A 14 -9.18 24.67 -16.15
CA VAL A 14 -9.58 25.19 -17.48
C VAL A 14 -10.80 24.44 -18.00
N LEU A 15 -10.89 23.14 -17.79
CA LEU A 15 -12.05 22.33 -18.18
C LEU A 15 -13.28 22.73 -17.35
N GLY A 16 -13.12 22.91 -16.04
CA GLY A 16 -14.17 23.44 -15.17
C GLY A 16 -14.59 24.86 -15.55
N LEU A 17 -13.64 25.75 -15.84
CA LEU A 17 -13.90 27.12 -16.29
C LEU A 17 -14.60 27.14 -17.66
N SER A 18 -14.18 26.29 -18.61
CA SER A 18 -14.81 26.14 -19.91
C SER A 18 -16.23 25.59 -19.78
N MET A 19 -16.48 24.68 -18.84
CA MET A 19 -17.79 24.11 -18.58
C MET A 19 -18.73 25.16 -17.98
N VAL A 20 -18.23 25.99 -17.05
CA VAL A 20 -18.97 27.15 -16.51
C VAL A 20 -19.23 28.21 -17.59
N LEU A 21 -18.27 28.48 -18.47
CA LEU A 21 -18.43 29.45 -19.55
C LEU A 21 -19.43 28.94 -20.60
N SER A 22 -19.41 27.63 -20.88
CA SER A 22 -20.36 26.99 -21.78
C SER A 22 -21.77 26.95 -21.20
N THR A 23 -21.93 26.70 -19.90
CA THR A 23 -23.24 26.77 -19.25
C THR A 23 -23.74 28.22 -19.21
N LEU A 24 -22.88 29.18 -18.88
CA LEU A 24 -23.22 30.61 -18.90
C LEU A 24 -23.66 31.07 -20.30
N GLY A 25 -22.94 30.64 -21.34
CA GLY A 25 -23.27 30.93 -22.74
C GLY A 25 -24.60 30.29 -23.18
N ALA A 26 -24.83 29.03 -22.81
CA ALA A 26 -26.09 28.33 -23.10
C ALA A 26 -27.29 29.00 -22.41
N VAL A 27 -27.09 29.46 -21.17
CA VAL A 27 -28.10 30.22 -20.42
C VAL A 27 -28.44 31.54 -21.11
N LEU A 28 -27.44 32.28 -21.58
CA LEU A 28 -27.62 33.56 -22.27
C LEU A 28 -28.30 33.37 -23.64
N LEU A 29 -27.96 32.29 -24.35
CA LEU A 29 -28.55 31.93 -25.64
C LEU A 29 -30.01 31.48 -25.50
N VAL A 30 -30.34 30.67 -24.49
CA VAL A 30 -31.72 30.27 -24.19
C VAL A 30 -32.55 31.48 -23.77
N ALA A 31 -32.01 32.39 -22.95
CA ALA A 31 -32.69 33.63 -22.58
C ALA A 31 -32.98 34.53 -23.80
N ALA A 32 -32.05 34.59 -24.76
CA ALA A 32 -32.21 35.34 -26.00
C ALA A 32 -33.26 34.74 -26.96
N ILE A 33 -33.29 33.41 -27.10
CA ILE A 33 -34.25 32.71 -27.99
C ILE A 33 -35.67 32.70 -27.40
N ALA A 34 -35.79 32.45 -26.09
CA ALA A 34 -37.09 32.34 -25.43
C ALA A 34 -37.75 33.71 -25.20
N GLY A 35 -37.10 34.82 -25.55
CA GLY A 35 -37.65 36.17 -25.40
C GLY A 35 -38.06 36.46 -23.95
N PHE A 36 -37.34 35.89 -22.97
CA PHE A 36 -37.68 36.03 -21.56
C PHE A 36 -37.68 37.53 -21.20
N PRO A 37 -38.82 38.10 -20.76
CA PRO A 37 -38.86 39.51 -20.41
C PRO A 37 -37.90 39.74 -19.23
N PRO A 38 -37.05 40.80 -19.26
CA PRO A 38 -35.98 41.04 -18.27
C PRO A 38 -36.48 41.41 -16.86
N GLN A 39 -37.73 41.08 -16.51
CA GLN A 39 -38.48 41.64 -15.40
C GLN A 39 -38.63 40.68 -14.20
N SER A 40 -38.41 39.36 -14.36
CA SER A 40 -38.50 38.39 -13.26
C SER A 40 -37.12 37.87 -12.83
N PRO A 41 -36.51 38.42 -11.75
CA PRO A 41 -35.22 37.97 -11.26
C PRO A 41 -35.22 36.49 -10.81
N ALA A 42 -36.39 35.91 -10.55
CA ALA A 42 -36.57 34.52 -10.15
C ALA A 42 -36.22 33.49 -11.25
N ALA A 43 -36.35 33.84 -12.54
CA ALA A 43 -36.02 32.92 -13.64
C ALA A 43 -34.51 32.74 -13.82
N TRP A 44 -33.75 33.82 -13.63
CA TRP A 44 -32.28 33.81 -13.71
C TRP A 44 -31.64 33.04 -12.56
N THR A 45 -32.16 33.21 -11.34
CA THR A 45 -31.63 32.50 -10.16
C THR A 45 -31.85 31.00 -10.25
N GLY A 46 -33.01 30.55 -10.76
CA GLY A 46 -33.28 29.13 -10.97
C GLY A 46 -32.33 28.48 -11.98
N LEU A 47 -32.03 29.17 -13.09
CA LEU A 47 -31.15 28.68 -14.14
C LEU A 47 -29.68 28.64 -13.71
N LEU A 48 -29.22 29.64 -12.96
CA LEU A 48 -27.88 29.66 -12.35
C LEU A 48 -27.71 28.53 -11.33
N LEU A 49 -28.71 28.32 -10.46
CA LEU A 49 -28.71 27.23 -9.48
C LEU A 49 -28.64 25.86 -10.16
N LEU A 50 -29.40 25.65 -11.23
CA LEU A 50 -29.41 24.38 -11.96
C LEU A 50 -28.03 24.07 -12.58
N SER A 51 -27.38 25.07 -13.18
CA SER A 51 -26.05 24.88 -13.78
C SER A 51 -24.96 24.64 -12.74
N GLY A 52 -25.05 25.31 -11.58
CA GLY A 52 -24.16 25.09 -10.45
C GLY A 52 -24.29 23.66 -9.91
N LEU A 53 -25.52 23.18 -9.76
CA LEU A 53 -25.81 21.82 -9.34
C LEU A 53 -25.28 20.79 -10.35
N ALA A 54 -25.51 21.02 -11.64
CA ALA A 54 -25.03 20.13 -12.71
C ALA A 54 -23.49 20.02 -12.72
N THR A 55 -22.79 21.13 -12.52
CA THR A 55 -21.32 21.14 -12.45
C THR A 55 -20.81 20.36 -11.24
N LEU A 56 -21.48 20.50 -10.10
CA LEU A 56 -21.17 19.76 -8.87
C LEU A 56 -21.36 18.25 -9.05
N ILE A 57 -22.45 17.85 -9.69
CA ILE A 57 -22.78 16.45 -9.98
C ILE A 57 -21.75 15.85 -10.93
N VAL A 58 -21.46 16.52 -12.05
CA VAL A 58 -20.47 16.02 -13.02
C VAL A 58 -19.08 15.93 -12.40
N SER A 59 -18.67 16.93 -11.62
CA SER A 59 -17.39 16.91 -10.89
C SER A 59 -17.27 15.71 -9.94
N SER A 60 -18.32 15.43 -9.17
CA SER A 60 -18.35 14.31 -8.22
C SER A 60 -18.33 12.94 -8.93
N ILE A 61 -19.06 12.80 -10.03
CA ILE A 61 -19.07 11.56 -10.84
C ILE A 61 -17.71 11.33 -11.49
N LEU A 62 -17.08 12.38 -12.03
CA LEU A 62 -15.80 12.26 -12.71
C LEU A 62 -14.66 11.93 -11.72
N ALA A 63 -14.70 12.52 -10.52
CA ALA A 63 -13.77 12.22 -9.44
C ALA A 63 -13.88 10.75 -8.97
N SER A 64 -15.11 10.27 -8.75
CA SER A 64 -15.35 8.89 -8.30
C SER A 64 -15.02 7.84 -9.38
N ARG A 65 -15.31 8.11 -10.65
CA ARG A 65 -15.06 7.16 -11.75
C ARG A 65 -13.58 7.03 -12.13
N LEU A 66 -12.80 8.11 -12.05
CA LEU A 66 -11.40 8.11 -12.51
C LEU A 66 -10.40 7.71 -11.43
N VAL A 67 -10.69 8.01 -10.15
CA VAL A 67 -9.72 7.87 -9.05
C VAL A 67 -9.96 6.60 -8.23
N SER A 68 -11.21 6.20 -8.02
CA SER A 68 -11.57 5.02 -7.22
C SER A 68 -10.91 3.71 -7.69
N PRO A 69 -10.92 3.35 -9.00
CA PRO A 69 -10.37 2.05 -9.41
C PRO A 69 -8.86 1.94 -9.17
N ILE A 70 -8.13 3.05 -9.32
CA ILE A 70 -6.67 3.08 -9.10
C ILE A 70 -6.36 2.91 -7.60
N LEU A 71 -7.12 3.56 -6.72
CA LEU A 71 -6.91 3.48 -5.27
C LEU A 71 -7.21 2.08 -4.72
N GLU A 72 -8.24 1.43 -5.23
CA GLU A 72 -8.64 0.10 -4.77
C GLU A 72 -7.59 -0.96 -5.12
N ASP A 73 -7.08 -0.95 -6.35
CA ASP A 73 -6.02 -1.89 -6.79
C ASP A 73 -4.69 -1.65 -6.06
N LEU A 74 -4.34 -0.39 -5.83
CA LEU A 74 -3.16 -0.01 -5.07
C LEU A 74 -3.29 -0.50 -3.63
N THR A 75 -4.43 -0.26 -2.98
CA THR A 75 -4.70 -0.67 -1.60
C THR A 75 -4.63 -2.20 -1.46
N ASN A 76 -5.27 -2.93 -2.36
CA ASN A 76 -5.23 -4.40 -2.36
C ASN A 76 -3.81 -4.95 -2.56
N SER A 77 -3.01 -4.32 -3.42
CA SER A 77 -1.62 -4.74 -3.66
C SER A 77 -0.72 -4.41 -2.48
N PHE A 78 -0.89 -3.23 -1.86
CA PHE A 78 -0.20 -2.88 -0.62
C PHE A 78 -0.54 -3.84 0.53
N GLN A 79 -1.79 -4.29 0.62
CA GLN A 79 -2.18 -5.25 1.64
C GLN A 79 -1.43 -6.58 1.48
N LYS A 80 -1.24 -7.08 0.25
CA LYS A 80 -0.45 -8.30 -0.01
C LYS A 80 1.03 -8.14 0.36
N VAL A 81 1.64 -7.01 0.00
CA VAL A 81 3.02 -6.69 0.40
C VAL A 81 3.16 -6.58 1.91
N SER A 82 2.16 -6.02 2.61
CA SER A 82 2.15 -5.94 4.08
C SER A 82 2.09 -7.30 4.76
N THR A 83 1.49 -8.30 4.10
CA THR A 83 1.44 -9.69 4.58
C THR A 83 2.70 -10.49 4.24
N GLY A 84 3.71 -9.87 3.62
CA GLY A 84 4.97 -10.52 3.25
C GLY A 84 4.96 -11.21 1.89
N ASP A 85 3.89 -11.05 1.11
CA ASP A 85 3.83 -11.53 -0.27
C ASP A 85 4.41 -10.45 -1.21
N TYR A 86 5.71 -10.57 -1.48
CA TYR A 86 6.45 -9.70 -2.40
C TYR A 86 6.33 -10.15 -3.87
N SER A 87 5.38 -11.01 -4.19
CA SER A 87 5.07 -11.42 -5.57
C SER A 87 3.95 -10.58 -6.19
N ALA A 88 3.46 -9.58 -5.45
CA ALA A 88 2.34 -8.74 -5.86
C ALA A 88 2.75 -7.77 -6.97
N GLU A 89 2.22 -8.00 -8.17
CA GLU A 89 2.32 -7.09 -9.31
C GLU A 89 1.04 -6.27 -9.45
N LEU A 90 1.17 -4.98 -9.77
CA LEU A 90 0.02 -4.12 -10.11
C LEU A 90 -0.48 -4.42 -11.53
N LYS A 91 -1.37 -5.41 -11.65
CA LYS A 91 -1.99 -5.84 -12.92
C LYS A 91 -2.79 -4.75 -13.66
N SER A 92 -3.15 -3.63 -13.01
CA SER A 92 -4.04 -2.61 -13.57
C SER A 92 -3.36 -1.35 -14.12
N ALA A 93 -2.04 -1.40 -14.35
CA ALA A 93 -1.31 -0.39 -15.14
C ALA A 93 -1.78 -0.27 -16.62
N SER A 94 -2.90 -0.89 -16.99
CA SER A 94 -3.53 -0.76 -18.31
C SER A 94 -4.01 0.66 -18.65
N HIS A 95 -4.12 1.56 -17.66
CA HIS A 95 -4.30 2.98 -17.93
C HIS A 95 -2.93 3.66 -17.99
N GLU A 96 -2.59 4.26 -19.15
CA GLU A 96 -1.35 5.00 -19.42
C GLU A 96 -0.98 6.01 -18.30
N ARG A 97 -1.98 6.50 -17.56
CA ARG A 97 -1.83 7.47 -16.46
C ARG A 97 -1.39 6.87 -15.12
N ALA A 98 -1.58 5.57 -14.88
CA ALA A 98 -1.20 4.87 -13.64
C ALA A 98 0.06 4.00 -13.81
N GLN A 99 0.54 3.84 -15.04
CA GLN A 99 1.67 2.98 -15.39
C GLN A 99 2.97 3.38 -14.69
N GLU A 100 3.24 4.68 -14.56
CA GLU A 100 4.45 5.19 -13.88
C GLU A 100 4.47 4.82 -12.38
N VAL A 101 3.31 4.86 -11.72
CA VAL A 101 3.17 4.47 -10.31
C VAL A 101 3.25 2.94 -10.18
N GLY A 102 2.65 2.21 -11.12
CA GLY A 102 2.73 0.74 -11.17
C GLY A 102 4.16 0.24 -11.27
N ILE A 103 4.94 0.77 -12.22
CA ILE A 103 6.34 0.40 -12.43
C ILE A 103 7.18 0.65 -11.17
N GLU A 104 7.00 1.80 -10.51
CA GLU A 104 7.78 2.11 -9.31
C GLU A 104 7.36 1.24 -8.11
N PHE A 105 6.07 0.93 -7.98
CA PHE A 105 5.59 -0.01 -6.98
C PHE A 105 6.15 -1.43 -7.21
N ASP A 106 6.07 -1.94 -8.44
CA ASP A 106 6.60 -3.26 -8.79
C ASP A 106 8.11 -3.34 -8.50
N ARG A 107 8.85 -2.27 -8.83
CA ARG A 107 10.28 -2.15 -8.50
C ARG A 107 10.55 -2.18 -6.99
N MET A 108 9.74 -1.46 -6.20
CA MET A 108 9.85 -1.51 -4.74
C MET A 108 9.57 -2.92 -4.20
N THR A 109 8.53 -3.59 -4.72
CA THR A 109 8.15 -4.93 -4.30
C THR A 109 9.24 -5.95 -4.64
N GLU A 110 9.85 -5.87 -5.83
CA GLU A 110 11.00 -6.71 -6.22
C GLU A 110 12.20 -6.49 -5.28
N LEU A 111 12.52 -5.23 -4.96
CA LEU A 111 13.61 -4.90 -4.04
C LEU A 111 13.37 -5.48 -2.64
N LEU A 112 12.14 -5.38 -2.13
CA LEU A 112 11.76 -5.96 -0.84
C LEU A 112 11.90 -7.49 -0.86
N GLY A 113 11.40 -8.15 -1.91
CA GLY A 113 11.54 -9.60 -2.09
C GLY A 113 13.00 -10.06 -2.10
N ARG A 114 13.87 -9.37 -2.85
CA ARG A 114 15.31 -9.66 -2.86
C ARG A 114 15.94 -9.49 -1.48
N ARG A 115 15.64 -8.40 -0.77
CA ARG A 115 16.18 -8.15 0.58
C ARG A 115 15.70 -9.20 1.60
N ALA A 116 14.43 -9.59 1.53
CA ALA A 116 13.89 -10.64 2.39
C ALA A 116 14.57 -11.99 2.13
N SER A 117 14.80 -12.36 0.86
CA SER A 117 15.54 -13.57 0.50
C SER A 117 16.97 -13.53 1.03
N LEU A 118 17.69 -12.43 0.83
CA LEU A 118 19.06 -12.26 1.34
C LEU A 118 19.13 -12.39 2.86
N LEU A 119 18.20 -11.78 3.59
CA LEU A 119 18.12 -11.91 5.05
C LEU A 119 17.84 -13.35 5.48
N SER A 120 17.02 -14.08 4.74
CA SER A 120 16.73 -15.49 4.99
C SER A 120 17.98 -16.35 4.77
N ASP A 121 18.70 -16.11 3.67
CA ASP A 121 19.95 -16.80 3.36
C ASP A 121 21.04 -16.54 4.41
N ASP A 122 21.20 -15.29 4.84
CA ASP A 122 22.16 -14.93 5.90
C ASP A 122 21.80 -15.58 7.24
N ARG A 123 20.51 -15.63 7.59
CA ARG A 123 20.04 -16.37 8.78
C ARG A 123 20.35 -17.86 8.67
N ASN A 124 20.13 -18.47 7.51
CA ASN A 124 20.42 -19.89 7.27
C ASN A 124 21.93 -20.19 7.34
N ARG A 125 22.76 -19.29 6.81
CA ARG A 125 24.22 -19.37 6.92
C ARG A 125 24.68 -19.28 8.38
N LEU A 126 24.21 -18.29 9.13
CA LEU A 126 24.54 -18.15 10.55
C LEU A 126 24.13 -19.39 11.35
N ARG A 127 22.94 -19.92 11.08
CA ARG A 127 22.45 -21.15 11.72
C ARG A 127 23.34 -22.34 11.41
N THR A 128 23.75 -22.49 10.15
CA THR A 128 24.69 -23.55 9.73
C THR A 128 26.04 -23.42 10.45
N VAL A 129 26.57 -22.20 10.58
CA VAL A 129 27.81 -21.95 11.33
C VAL A 129 27.65 -22.38 12.79
N ILE A 130 26.59 -21.94 13.46
CA ILE A 130 26.31 -22.28 14.87
C ILE A 130 26.13 -23.79 15.07
N ASP A 131 25.46 -24.48 14.13
CA ASP A 131 25.25 -25.93 14.19
C ASP A 131 26.53 -26.73 13.90
N SER A 132 27.48 -26.14 13.17
CA SER A 132 28.80 -26.74 12.90
C SER A 132 29.80 -26.58 14.05
N MET A 133 29.54 -25.69 15.01
CA MET A 133 30.41 -25.48 16.18
C MET A 133 30.47 -26.74 17.05
N PHE A 134 31.66 -27.02 17.59
CA PHE A 134 31.86 -28.16 18.49
C PHE A 134 31.31 -27.87 19.89
N GLU A 135 31.41 -26.61 20.33
CA GLU A 135 30.87 -26.14 21.59
C GLU A 135 29.34 -26.10 21.58
N GLY A 136 28.73 -26.50 22.70
CA GLY A 136 27.30 -26.35 22.91
C GLY A 136 26.92 -24.87 23.10
N VAL A 137 26.07 -24.35 22.22
CA VAL A 137 25.54 -22.98 22.30
C VAL A 137 24.07 -23.03 22.68
N ILE A 138 23.72 -22.35 23.77
CA ILE A 138 22.34 -22.15 24.22
C ILE A 138 22.14 -20.64 24.43
N ALA A 139 21.19 -20.04 23.71
CA ALA A 139 20.78 -18.66 23.92
C ALA A 139 19.48 -18.63 24.72
N VAL A 140 19.38 -17.71 25.68
CA VAL A 140 18.18 -17.50 26.51
C VAL A 140 17.73 -16.05 26.48
N ASP A 141 16.44 -15.82 26.71
CA ASP A 141 15.87 -14.49 26.88
C ASP A 141 16.04 -13.98 28.33
N PRO A 142 15.65 -12.72 28.64
CA PRO A 142 15.70 -12.19 30.00
C PRO A 142 14.85 -12.97 31.03
N SER A 143 13.87 -13.76 30.57
CA SER A 143 13.04 -14.66 31.39
C SER A 143 13.61 -16.08 31.48
N GLN A 144 14.85 -16.28 31.00
CA GLN A 144 15.57 -17.56 30.89
C GLN A 144 14.87 -18.62 30.03
N GLN A 145 13.99 -18.22 29.12
CA GLN A 145 13.43 -19.12 28.09
C GLN A 145 14.46 -19.32 26.99
N VAL A 146 14.64 -20.56 26.55
CA VAL A 146 15.59 -20.90 25.48
C VAL A 146 15.11 -20.34 24.15
N LEU A 147 15.95 -19.49 23.56
CA LEU A 147 15.75 -18.90 22.23
C LEU A 147 16.35 -19.75 21.12
N LEU A 148 17.51 -20.37 21.39
CA LEU A 148 18.26 -21.18 20.43
C LEU A 148 19.07 -22.24 21.16
N VAL A 149 19.15 -23.43 20.57
CA VAL A 149 20.06 -24.49 20.97
C VAL A 149 20.69 -25.09 19.72
N ASN A 150 22.02 -25.17 19.67
CA ASN A 150 22.72 -25.75 18.53
C ASN A 150 22.82 -27.28 18.62
N ALA A 151 23.18 -27.92 17.51
CA ALA A 151 23.32 -29.37 17.44
C ALA A 151 24.30 -29.95 18.48
N ALA A 152 25.37 -29.23 18.84
CA ALA A 152 26.32 -29.66 19.87
C ALA A 152 25.71 -29.67 21.27
N ALA A 153 24.97 -28.62 21.65
CA ALA A 153 24.27 -28.57 22.94
C ALA A 153 23.19 -29.65 23.03
N CYS A 154 22.47 -29.93 21.93
CA CYS A 154 21.56 -31.06 21.86
C CYS A 154 22.23 -32.40 22.18
N ARG A 155 23.43 -32.65 21.63
CA ARG A 155 24.21 -33.86 21.92
C ARG A 155 24.73 -33.90 23.37
N LEU A 156 25.22 -32.76 23.87
CA LEU A 156 25.81 -32.66 25.22
C LEU A 156 24.79 -32.85 26.33
N PHE A 157 23.62 -32.22 26.21
CA PHE A 157 22.55 -32.29 27.21
C PHE A 157 21.49 -33.36 26.89
N ASN A 158 21.66 -34.11 25.79
CA ASN A 158 20.71 -35.11 25.31
C ASN A 158 19.28 -34.55 25.15
N ILE A 159 19.18 -33.34 24.60
CA ILE A 159 17.92 -32.61 24.36
C ILE A 159 17.66 -32.45 22.86
N ARG A 160 16.40 -32.22 22.48
CA ARG A 160 15.99 -31.96 21.09
C ARG A 160 15.62 -30.50 20.91
N GLU A 161 16.09 -29.85 19.84
CA GLU A 161 15.79 -28.44 19.56
C GLU A 161 14.28 -28.16 19.55
N THR A 162 13.50 -28.99 18.86
CA THR A 162 12.04 -28.85 18.72
C THR A 162 11.26 -28.86 20.04
N THR A 163 11.82 -29.48 21.08
CA THR A 163 11.20 -29.55 22.42
C THR A 163 11.88 -28.62 23.43
N SER A 164 12.92 -27.90 23.03
CA SER A 164 13.75 -27.08 23.93
C SER A 164 13.48 -25.59 23.77
N VAL A 165 13.25 -25.12 22.54
CA VAL A 165 12.96 -23.70 22.27
C VAL A 165 11.64 -23.28 22.93
N GLY A 166 11.64 -22.13 23.59
CA GLY A 166 10.49 -21.57 24.32
C GLY A 166 10.24 -22.20 25.69
N ARG A 167 11.13 -23.07 26.17
CA ARG A 167 11.08 -23.64 27.52
C ARG A 167 12.15 -23.01 28.40
N PRO A 168 11.95 -22.96 29.73
CA PRO A 168 12.95 -22.39 30.60
C PRO A 168 14.19 -23.28 30.69
N LEU A 169 15.37 -22.64 30.69
CA LEU A 169 16.67 -23.33 30.69
C LEU A 169 16.81 -24.34 31.84
N TRP A 170 16.30 -23.99 33.02
CA TRP A 170 16.38 -24.86 34.20
C TRP A 170 15.57 -26.16 34.07
N GLU A 171 14.58 -26.22 33.18
CA GLU A 171 13.83 -27.45 32.93
C GLU A 171 14.64 -28.42 32.06
N LEU A 172 15.47 -27.90 31.15
CA LEU A 172 16.27 -28.68 30.21
C LEU A 172 17.55 -29.24 30.83
N ILE A 173 18.17 -28.50 31.77
CA ILE A 173 19.43 -28.89 32.40
C ILE A 173 19.22 -29.66 33.72
N ARG A 174 17.98 -29.83 34.17
CA ARG A 174 17.64 -30.48 35.47
C ARG A 174 18.00 -31.97 35.59
N ASN A 175 18.64 -32.57 34.60
CA ASN A 175 19.06 -33.96 34.67
C ASN A 175 20.48 -34.16 34.13
N THR A 176 21.48 -33.89 34.96
CA THR A 176 22.82 -34.47 34.76
C THR A 176 23.45 -34.73 36.13
N ARG A 177 23.23 -35.95 36.64
CA ARG A 177 24.09 -36.65 37.61
C ARG A 177 24.67 -35.81 38.75
N VAL A 178 23.82 -35.33 39.66
CA VAL A 178 24.24 -35.16 41.04
C VAL A 178 23.68 -36.35 41.82
N GLN A 179 24.43 -37.45 41.79
CA GLN A 179 24.49 -38.43 42.87
C GLN A 179 25.78 -38.14 43.64
#